data_AF-A0A9J6FFV3-F1
#
_entry.id   AF-A0A9J6FFV3-F1
#
_cell.length_a   1.000
_cell.length_b   1.000
_cell.length_c   1.000
_cell.angle_alpha   90.00
_cell.angle_beta   90.00
_cell.angle_gamma   90.00
#
_symmetry.space_group_name_H-M   'P 1'
#
loop_
_entity.id
_entity.type
_entity.pdbx_description
1 polymer ?
#
loop_
_entity_poly.entity_id
_entity_poly.type
_entity_poly.pdbx_seq_one_letter_code
_entity_poly.pdbx_strand_id
1 'polypeptide(L)'
;MDGLLFESCFDGVLEKLPSGSNILMDKASYHSRQNEAMPMTNSLTGTITELLERKGNQCGTGLTKRQLLEIVARVKPRFISYRAYTASQKAGFIVAGFIALSLLVQSN
;
A
#
# COMPACT_ATOMS: atom_id res chain seq x y z
N MET A 1 15.41 1.06 12.32
CA MET A 1 14.06 1.23 12.88
C MET A 1 13.18 0.15 12.30
N ASP A 2 12.43 -0.59 13.13
CA ASP A 2 11.45 -1.58 12.64
C ASP A 2 10.17 -0.90 12.17
N GLY A 3 9.49 -1.48 11.17
CA GLY A 3 8.27 -0.89 10.60
C GLY A 3 7.11 -0.85 11.60
N LEU A 4 6.93 -1.88 12.43
CA LEU A 4 5.86 -1.92 13.43
C LEU A 4 6.14 -0.92 14.56
N LEU A 5 7.40 -0.82 14.98
CA LEU A 5 7.81 0.17 15.97
C LEU A 5 7.57 1.60 15.47
N PHE A 6 7.91 1.87 14.22
CA PHE A 6 7.60 3.15 13.57
C PHE A 6 6.09 3.41 13.56
N GLU A 7 5.30 2.44 13.10
CA GLU A 7 3.84 2.56 13.01
C GLU A 7 3.17 2.84 14.35
N SER A 8 3.63 2.21 15.43
CA SER A 8 3.14 2.46 16.79
C SER A 8 3.48 3.87 17.28
N CYS A 9 4.72 4.31 17.05
CA CYS A 9 5.14 5.67 17.37
C CYS A 9 4.35 6.71 16.55
N PHE A 10 4.17 6.42 15.26
CA PHE A 10 3.52 7.32 14.32
C PHE A 10 2.04 7.54 14.67
N ASP A 11 1.31 6.50 15.10
CA ASP A 11 -0.07 6.67 15.57
C ASP A 11 -0.14 7.60 16.79
N GLY A 12 0.75 7.42 17.76
CA GLY A 12 0.81 8.29 18.93
C GLY A 12 1.18 9.75 18.59
N VAL A 13 1.85 9.99 17.45
CA VAL A 13 2.08 11.34 16.92
C VAL A 13 0.82 11.89 16.25
N LEU A 14 0.14 11.08 15.42
CA LEU A 14 -1.10 11.49 14.74
C LEU A 14 -2.19 11.94 15.72
N GLU A 15 -2.32 11.27 16.86
CA GLU A 15 -3.29 11.61 17.92
C GLU A 15 -3.02 12.96 18.58
N LYS A 16 -1.77 13.43 18.56
CA LYS A 16 -1.34 14.67 19.24
C LYS A 16 -1.19 15.85 18.28
N LEU A 17 -1.22 15.59 16.98
CA LEU A 17 -1.04 16.65 15.98
C LEU A 17 -2.29 17.53 15.90
N PRO A 18 -2.14 18.87 15.91
CA PRO A 18 -3.26 19.78 15.67
C PRO A 18 -3.87 19.54 14.30
N SER A 19 -5.19 19.58 14.19
CA SER A 19 -5.91 19.46 12.92
C SER A 19 -5.39 20.44 11.87
N GLY A 20 -5.29 19.99 10.62
CA GLY A 20 -4.76 20.80 9.51
C GLY A 20 -3.24 20.87 9.42
N SER A 21 -2.51 20.14 10.28
CA SER A 21 -1.05 20.01 10.14
C SER A 21 -0.67 19.27 8.85
N ASN A 22 0.48 19.64 8.28
CA ASN A 22 1.08 18.94 7.14
C ASN A 22 2.17 17.99 7.64
N ILE A 23 2.18 16.77 7.12
CA ILE A 23 3.17 15.74 7.48
C ILE A 23 4.16 15.61 6.33
N LEU A 24 5.43 15.91 6.60
CA LEU A 24 6.52 15.68 5.67
C LEU A 24 7.29 14.42 6.08
N MET A 25 7.31 13.41 5.21
CA MET A 25 8.05 12.17 5.44
C MET A 25 9.34 12.14 4.60
N ASP A 26 10.45 11.78 5.25
CA ASP A 26 11.71 11.48 4.57
C ASP A 26 11.60 10.17 3.77
N LYS A 27 12.60 9.92 2.91
CA LYS A 27 12.65 8.69 2.12
C LYS A 27 13.28 7.57 2.95
N ALA A 28 12.46 6.84 3.69
CA ALA A 28 12.89 5.66 4.40
C ALA A 28 12.04 4.42 4.05
N SER A 29 12.69 3.25 3.99
CA SER A 29 12.05 1.99 3.56
C SER A 29 10.92 1.56 4.50
N TYR A 30 11.02 1.86 5.80
CA TYR A 30 10.02 1.49 6.80
C TYR A 30 8.71 2.28 6.68
N HIS A 31 8.71 3.43 6.00
CA HIS A 31 7.47 4.16 5.68
C HIS A 31 6.63 3.46 4.59
N SER A 32 7.25 2.58 3.80
CA SER A 32 6.65 1.95 2.62
C SER A 32 5.98 0.61 2.92
N ARG A 33 5.60 0.34 4.18
CA ARG A 33 4.78 -0.84 4.50
C ARG A 33 3.39 -0.72 3.87
N GLN A 34 3.03 -1.74 3.10
CA GLN A 34 1.73 -1.83 2.46
C GLN A 34 0.68 -2.36 3.44
N ASN A 35 -0.55 -1.86 3.35
CA ASN A 35 -1.66 -2.38 4.18
C ASN A 35 -2.02 -3.82 3.84
N GLU A 36 -1.85 -4.22 2.58
CA GLU A 36 -2.09 -5.58 2.11
C GLU A 36 -0.86 -6.05 1.34
N ALA A 37 -0.32 -7.20 1.72
CA ALA A 37 0.85 -7.76 1.05
C ALA A 37 0.46 -8.18 -0.37
N MET A 38 1.16 -7.62 -1.35
CA MET A 38 0.97 -8.04 -2.73
C MET A 38 1.59 -9.43 -2.96
N PRO A 39 0.93 -10.31 -3.73
CA PRO A 39 1.48 -11.62 -4.02
C PRO A 39 2.83 -11.51 -4.74
N MET A 40 3.74 -12.40 -4.37
CA MET A 40 5.09 -12.51 -4.95
C MET A 40 5.25 -13.85 -5.68
N THR A 41 6.40 -14.06 -6.31
CA THR A 41 6.72 -15.28 -7.05
C THR A 41 6.64 -16.56 -6.20
N ASN A 42 6.75 -16.45 -4.87
CA ASN A 42 6.57 -17.56 -3.93
C ASN A 42 5.12 -17.74 -3.44
N SER A 43 4.20 -16.81 -3.70
CA SER A 43 2.79 -16.93 -3.29
C SER A 43 2.09 -18.09 -3.98
N LEU A 44 1.12 -18.71 -3.30
CA LEU A 44 0.32 -19.78 -3.87
C LEU A 44 -0.61 -19.23 -4.96
N THR A 45 -0.85 -20.01 -6.01
CA THR A 45 -1.76 -19.65 -7.11
C THR A 45 -3.14 -19.26 -6.59
N GLY A 46 -3.69 -20.04 -5.65
CA GLY A 46 -4.99 -19.76 -5.02
C GLY A 46 -5.03 -18.40 -4.32
N THR A 47 -3.99 -18.05 -3.57
CA THR A 47 -3.88 -16.73 -2.90
C THR A 47 -3.82 -15.58 -3.91
N ILE A 48 -3.14 -15.76 -5.04
CA ILE A 48 -3.09 -14.74 -6.09
C ILE A 48 -4.47 -14.55 -6.70
N THR A 49 -5.16 -15.64 -7.04
CA THR A 49 -6.51 -15.62 -7.62
C THR A 49 -7.51 -14.97 -6.66
N GLU A 50 -7.54 -15.39 -5.40
CA GLU A 50 -8.43 -14.85 -4.38
C GLU A 50 -8.23 -13.33 -4.19
N LEU A 51 -6.97 -12.87 -4.14
CA LEU A 51 -6.67 -11.45 -4.05
C LEU A 51 -7.16 -10.68 -5.28
N LEU A 52 -6.97 -11.22 -6.48
CA LEU A 52 -7.44 -10.59 -7.72
C LEU A 52 -8.97 -10.52 -7.78
N GLU A 53 -9.66 -11.60 -7.41
CA GLU A 53 -11.12 -11.68 -7.36
C GLU A 53 -11.72 -10.74 -6.31
N ARG A 54 -11.14 -10.70 -5.10
CA ARG A 54 -11.53 -9.75 -4.04
C ARG A 54 -11.41 -8.30 -4.50
N LYS A 55 -10.45 -8.01 -5.39
CA LYS A 55 -10.24 -6.70 -6.00
C LYS A 55 -11.07 -6.48 -7.28
N GLY A 56 -12.01 -7.39 -7.59
CA GLY A 56 -12.94 -7.28 -8.71
C GLY A 56 -12.37 -7.70 -10.06
N ASN A 57 -11.22 -8.39 -10.11
CA ASN A 57 -10.64 -8.89 -11.34
C ASN A 57 -11.05 -10.34 -11.56
N GLN A 58 -11.77 -10.62 -12.64
CA GLN A 58 -12.13 -11.98 -13.02
C GLN A 58 -10.89 -12.73 -13.50
N CYS A 59 -10.52 -13.79 -12.79
CA CYS A 59 -9.45 -14.68 -13.19
C CYS A 59 -10.05 -15.92 -13.85
N GLY A 60 -9.79 -16.11 -15.14
CA GLY A 60 -10.26 -17.31 -15.85
C GLY A 60 -9.67 -18.60 -15.27
N THR A 61 -10.44 -19.69 -15.29
CA THR A 61 -9.94 -21.02 -14.94
C THR A 61 -8.91 -21.47 -15.97
N GLY A 62 -7.66 -21.67 -15.55
CA GLY A 62 -6.57 -22.13 -16.43
C GLY A 62 -5.40 -21.15 -16.60
N LEU A 63 -5.42 -20.01 -15.91
CA LEU A 63 -4.28 -19.10 -15.91
C LEU A 63 -3.07 -19.71 -15.18
N THR A 64 -1.91 -19.62 -15.82
CA THR A 64 -0.63 -19.99 -15.18
C THR A 64 -0.27 -18.98 -14.10
N LYS A 65 0.52 -19.40 -13.10
CA LYS A 65 1.03 -18.51 -12.05
C LYS A 65 1.72 -17.25 -12.62
N ARG A 66 2.47 -17.40 -13.73
CA ARG A 66 3.11 -16.29 -14.43
C ARG A 66 2.09 -15.27 -14.92
N GLN A 67 1.04 -15.74 -15.61
CA GLN A 67 -0.03 -14.86 -16.11
C GLN A 67 -0.78 -14.17 -14.96
N LEU A 68 -1.04 -14.86 -13.86
CA LEU A 68 -1.64 -14.25 -12.67
C LEU A 68 -0.75 -13.15 -12.09
N LEU A 69 0.56 -13.38 -12.00
CA LEU A 69 1.51 -12.36 -11.55
C LEU A 69 1.64 -11.18 -12.52
N GLU A 70 1.49 -11.40 -13.82
CA GLU A 70 1.41 -10.33 -14.82
C GLU A 70 0.16 -9.47 -14.63
N ILE A 71 -0.99 -10.10 -14.32
CA ILE A 71 -2.22 -9.37 -13.96
C ILE A 71 -2.00 -8.57 -12.68
N VAL A 72 -1.45 -9.20 -11.63
CA VAL A 72 -1.07 -8.52 -10.38
C VAL A 72 -0.18 -7.31 -10.67
N ALA A 73 0.86 -7.44 -11.49
CA ALA A 73 1.76 -6.33 -11.82
C ALA A 73 1.04 -5.15 -12.49
N ARG A 74 0.07 -5.43 -13.36
CA ARG A 74 -0.75 -4.41 -14.04
C ARG A 74 -1.71 -3.70 -13.10
N VAL A 75 -2.32 -4.42 -12.16
CA VAL A 75 -3.33 -3.87 -11.25
C VAL A 75 -2.75 -3.34 -9.94
N LYS A 76 -1.53 -3.76 -9.59
CA LYS A 76 -0.81 -3.38 -8.36
C LYS A 76 -0.80 -1.88 -8.10
N PRO A 77 -0.54 -0.99 -9.09
CA PRO A 77 -0.62 0.46 -8.88
C PRO A 77 -1.96 0.94 -8.32
N ARG A 78 -3.06 0.29 -8.69
CA ARG A 78 -4.42 0.66 -8.24
C ARG A 78 -4.73 0.22 -6.81
N PHE A 79 -3.97 -0.74 -6.29
CA PHE A 79 -4.26 -1.38 -5.00
C PHE A 79 -3.19 -1.14 -3.94
N ILE A 80 -2.04 -0.57 -4.32
CA ILE A 80 -1.03 -0.16 -3.36
C ILE A 80 -1.63 0.92 -2.46
N SER A 81 -1.65 0.63 -1.17
CA SER A 81 -1.89 1.61 -0.13
C SER A 81 -0.85 1.40 0.96
N TYR A 82 -0.29 2.49 1.46
CA TYR A 82 0.74 2.47 2.48
C TYR A 82 0.12 2.79 3.84
N ARG A 83 0.53 2.07 4.88
CA ARG A 83 -0.05 2.16 6.21
C ARG A 83 0.02 3.57 6.77
N ALA A 84 1.23 4.15 6.81
CA ALA A 84 1.46 5.49 7.37
C ALA A 84 0.70 6.59 6.61
N TYR A 85 0.66 6.49 5.28
CA TYR A 85 -0.09 7.41 4.42
C TYR A 85 -1.61 7.31 4.67
N THR A 86 -2.14 6.09 4.72
CA THR A 86 -3.57 5.84 4.96
C THR A 86 -4.01 6.30 6.35
N ALA A 87 -3.18 6.07 7.37
CA ALA A 87 -3.44 6.54 8.73
C ALA A 87 -3.52 8.07 8.79
N SER A 88 -2.58 8.76 8.13
CA SER A 88 -2.55 10.22 8.06
C SER A 88 -3.79 10.79 7.36
N GLN A 89 -4.19 10.21 6.24
CA GLN A 89 -5.41 10.63 5.52
C GLN A 89 -6.66 10.45 6.38
N LYS A 90 -6.79 9.32 7.08
CA LYS A 90 -7.92 9.06 7.99
C LYS A 90 -8.00 10.07 9.12
N ALA A 91 -6.85 10.55 9.60
CA ALA A 91 -6.75 11.60 10.61
C ALA A 91 -6.92 13.03 10.04
N GLY A 92 -7.12 13.17 8.73
CA GLY A 92 -7.36 14.46 8.08
C GLY A 92 -6.10 15.27 7.76
N PHE A 93 -4.93 14.64 7.75
CA PHE A 93 -3.67 15.31 7.44
C PHE A 93 -3.28 15.17 5.97
N ILE A 94 -2.64 16.21 5.43
CA ILE A 94 -2.01 16.18 4.13
C ILE A 94 -0.59 15.64 4.30
N VAL A 95 -0.27 14.56 3.58
CA VAL A 95 1.08 13.97 3.58
C VAL A 95 1.81 14.41 2.32
N ALA A 96 2.95 15.08 2.50
CA ALA A 96 3.90 15.41 1.45
C ALA A 96 5.13 14.50 1.57
N GLY A 97 5.66 14.02 0.44
CA GLY A 97 6.86 13.18 0.42
C GLY A 97 6.85 12.11 -0.68
N PHE A 98 7.87 11.24 -0.67
CA PHE A 98 8.11 10.24 -1.73
C PHE A 98 6.94 9.26 -1.91
N ILE A 99 6.22 8.93 -0.85
CA ILE A 99 5.05 8.05 -0.88
C ILE A 99 3.86 8.74 -1.58
N ALA A 100 3.64 10.02 -1.32
CA ALA A 100 2.61 10.81 -2.00
C ALA A 100 2.93 10.95 -3.51
N LEU A 101 4.20 11.17 -3.86
CA LEU A 101 4.64 11.24 -5.26
C LEU A 101 4.48 9.90 -5.99
N SER A 102 4.76 8.78 -5.30
CA SER A 102 4.60 7.43 -5.88
C SER A 102 3.14 7.10 -6.17
N LEU A 103 2.19 7.61 -5.38
CA LEU A 103 0.75 7.44 -5.60
C LEU A 103 0.19 8.42 -6.64
N LEU A 104 0.72 9.65 -6.72
CA LEU A 104 0.33 10.65 -7.73
C LEU A 104 0.72 10.22 -9.15
N VAL A 105 1.88 9.56 -9.30
CA VAL A 105 2.34 9.00 -10.59
C VAL A 105 1.49 7.81 -11.03
N GLN A 106 0.79 7.14 -10.12
CA GLN A 106 -0.08 5.99 -10.43
C GLN A 106 -1.52 6.36 -10.80
N SER A 107 -1.87 7.65 -10.69
CA SER A 107 -3.22 8.18 -10.99
C SER A 107 -3.33 8.92 -12.34
N ASN A 108 -2.22 8.99 -13.10
CA ASN A 108 -2.14 9.44 -14.50
C ASN A 108 -1.89 8.25 -15.43
#